data_AF-A0A8T3S6Q4-F1
#
_entry.id   AF-A0A8T3S6Q4-F1
#
_cell.length_a   1.000
_cell.length_b   1.000
_cell.length_c   1.000
_cell.angle_alpha   90.00
_cell.angle_beta   90.00
_cell.angle_gamma   90.00
#
_symmetry.space_group_name_H-M   'P 1'
#
loop_
_entity.id
_entity.type
_entity.pdbx_description
1 polymer ?
#
loop_
_entity_poly.entity_id
_entity_poly.type
_entity_poly.pdbx_seq_one_letter_code
_entity_poly.pdbx_strand_id
1 'polypeptide(L)'
;MRPDPARRIATLLVHRGLEAPARLLLDAHRPLAPLLSDVGAALSPLLNVVGGRTARGLGELLHDEGGMERLIAELDGVTERHAESG
;
A
#
# COMPACT_ATOMS: atom_id res chain seq x y z
N MET A 1 -19.82 -0.13 -4.77
CA MET A 1 -18.51 -0.77 -5.00
C MET A 1 -17.48 -0.04 -4.14
N ARG A 2 -16.82 -0.68 -3.17
CA ARG A 2 -15.75 -0.02 -2.40
C ARG A 2 -14.59 0.28 -3.38
N PRO A 3 -14.02 1.49 -3.39
CA PRO A 3 -12.85 1.77 -4.23
C PRO A 3 -11.70 0.87 -3.82
N ASP A 4 -10.93 0.39 -4.81
CA ASP A 4 -9.78 -0.49 -4.60
C ASP A 4 -8.78 0.17 -3.61
N PRO A 5 -8.48 -0.46 -2.46
CA PRO A 5 -7.55 0.09 -1.48
C PRO A 5 -6.16 0.32 -2.06
N ALA A 6 -5.66 -0.53 -2.96
CA ALA A 6 -4.35 -0.39 -3.58
C ALA A 6 -4.27 0.91 -4.38
N ARG A 7 -5.18 1.08 -5.33
CA ARG A 7 -5.27 2.29 -6.18
C ARG A 7 -5.46 3.56 -5.36
N ARG A 8 -6.30 3.51 -4.32
CA ARG A 8 -6.55 4.67 -3.45
C ARG A 8 -5.28 5.07 -2.68
N ILE A 9 -4.53 4.12 -2.15
CA ILE A 9 -3.30 4.38 -1.39
C ILE A 9 -2.21 4.90 -2.34
N ALA A 10 -2.01 4.27 -3.50
CA ALA A 10 -1.10 4.72 -4.55
C ALA A 10 -1.35 6.19 -4.94
N THR A 11 -2.61 6.54 -5.21
CA THR A 11 -3.03 7.91 -5.54
C THR A 11 -2.69 8.91 -4.42
N LEU A 12 -2.89 8.53 -3.16
CA LEU A 12 -2.57 9.38 -2.01
C LEU A 12 -1.06 9.60 -1.80
N LEU A 13 -0.23 8.63 -2.18
CA LEU A 13 1.23 8.71 -2.08
C LEU A 13 1.79 9.63 -3.15
N VAL A 14 1.35 9.44 -4.40
CA VAL A 14 1.77 10.28 -5.54
C VAL A 14 1.34 11.73 -5.34
N HIS A 15 0.09 12.00 -4.93
CA HIS A 15 -0.35 13.37 -4.62
C HIS A 15 0.43 14.05 -3.49
N ARG A 16 1.12 13.30 -2.64
CA ARG A 16 1.97 13.83 -1.58
C ARG A 16 3.45 13.88 -1.96
N GLY A 17 3.82 13.51 -3.18
CA GLY A 17 5.23 13.39 -3.60
C GLY A 17 5.99 12.30 -2.83
N LEU A 18 5.29 11.31 -2.28
CA LEU A 18 5.87 10.21 -1.49
C LEU A 18 6.10 8.94 -2.29
N GLU A 19 6.06 9.03 -3.60
CA GLU A 19 6.17 7.89 -4.51
C GLU A 19 7.51 7.16 -4.34
N ALA A 20 8.64 7.82 -4.58
CA ALA A 20 9.97 7.22 -4.48
C ALA A 20 10.24 6.56 -3.10
N PRO A 21 10.00 7.24 -1.94
CA PRO A 21 10.19 6.59 -0.65
C PRO A 21 9.20 5.45 -0.40
N ALA A 22 7.95 5.54 -0.88
CA ALA A 22 7.00 4.44 -0.77
C ALA A 22 7.44 3.24 -1.61
N ARG A 23 7.91 3.45 -2.84
CA ARG A 23 8.38 2.38 -3.73
C ARG A 23 9.57 1.65 -3.13
N LEU A 24 10.50 2.39 -2.51
CA LEU A 24 11.67 1.81 -1.84
C LEU A 24 11.28 0.98 -0.62
N LEU A 25 10.35 1.48 0.22
CA LEU A 25 9.83 0.72 1.35
C LEU A 25 9.05 -0.53 0.91
N LEU A 26 8.29 -0.39 -0.18
CA LEU A 26 7.60 -1.51 -0.80
C LEU A 26 8.62 -2.52 -1.35
N ASP A 27 9.66 -2.16 -2.10
CA ASP A 27 10.65 -3.17 -2.53
C ASP A 27 11.34 -3.88 -1.37
N ALA A 28 11.61 -3.16 -0.28
CA ALA A 28 12.15 -3.74 0.95
C ALA A 28 11.17 -4.72 1.64
N HIS A 29 9.87 -4.69 1.33
CA HIS A 29 8.87 -5.60 1.90
C HIS A 29 9.04 -7.04 1.41
N ARG A 30 9.54 -7.26 0.18
CA ARG A 30 9.63 -8.59 -0.43
C ARG A 30 10.36 -9.65 0.43
N PRO A 31 11.59 -9.40 0.90
CA PRO A 31 12.29 -10.35 1.76
C PRO A 31 11.66 -10.47 3.17
N LEU A 32 10.92 -9.45 3.59
CA LEU A 32 10.27 -9.39 4.90
C LEU A 32 8.83 -9.91 4.89
N ALA A 33 8.27 -10.22 3.71
CA ALA A 33 6.87 -10.61 3.55
C ALA A 33 6.44 -11.76 4.48
N PRO A 34 7.25 -12.82 4.71
CA PRO A 34 6.89 -13.87 5.66
C PRO A 34 6.72 -13.34 7.09
N LEU A 35 7.58 -12.41 7.52
CA LEU A 35 7.57 -11.81 8.86
C LEU A 35 6.47 -10.75 9.00
N LEU A 36 6.20 -10.01 7.93
CA LEU A 36 5.20 -8.95 7.89
C LEU A 36 3.77 -9.48 7.84
N SER A 37 3.54 -10.69 7.31
CA SER A 37 2.23 -11.33 7.34
C SER A 37 1.82 -11.65 8.79
N ASP A 38 2.73 -12.25 9.57
CA ASP A 38 2.51 -12.56 10.98
C ASP A 38 2.36 -11.28 11.83
N VAL A 39 3.20 -10.27 11.58
CA VAL A 39 3.13 -8.97 12.27
C VAL A 39 1.88 -8.19 11.86
N GLY A 40 1.48 -8.24 10.59
CA GLY A 40 0.27 -7.60 10.07
C GLY A 40 -0.99 -8.21 10.66
N ALA A 41 -1.05 -9.54 10.79
CA ALA A 41 -2.13 -10.23 11.48
C ALA A 41 -2.20 -9.84 12.97
N ALA A 42 -1.06 -9.77 13.66
CA ALA A 42 -0.98 -9.39 15.07
C ALA A 42 -1.32 -7.91 15.32
N LEU A 43 -0.93 -7.01 14.42
CA LEU A 43 -1.14 -5.55 14.55
C LEU A 43 -2.45 -5.07 13.91
N SER A 44 -3.15 -5.90 13.14
CA SER A 44 -4.42 -5.54 12.49
C SER A 44 -5.45 -4.90 13.44
N PRO A 45 -5.67 -5.40 14.68
CA PRO A 45 -6.60 -4.76 15.62
C PRO A 45 -6.16 -3.33 16.00
N LEU A 46 -4.86 -3.08 16.13
CA LEU A 46 -4.29 -1.78 16.50
C LEU A 46 -4.33 -0.80 15.33
N LEU A 47 -4.01 -1.26 14.11
CA LEU A 47 -4.10 -0.47 12.88
C LEU A 47 -5.54 -0.01 12.59
N ASN A 48 -6.51 -0.85 12.93
CA ASN A 48 -7.94 -0.56 12.84
C ASN A 48 -8.39 0.55 13.80
N VAL A 49 -7.77 0.67 14.97
CA VAL A 49 -8.09 1.66 16.00
C VAL A 49 -7.43 3.01 15.69
N VAL A 50 -6.19 3.01 15.19
CA VAL A 50 -5.36 4.22 15.10
C VAL A 50 -5.38 4.89 13.72
N GLY A 51 -5.59 4.15 12.62
CA GLY A 51 -5.28 4.66 11.26
C GLY A 51 -6.44 4.83 10.28
N GLY A 52 -7.69 4.74 10.73
CA GLY A 52 -8.88 5.04 9.93
C GLY A 52 -9.00 4.22 8.63
N ARG A 53 -9.59 4.80 7.57
CA ARG A 53 -9.87 4.09 6.31
C ARG A 53 -8.61 3.71 5.50
N THR A 54 -7.47 4.37 5.73
CA THR A 54 -6.23 4.10 5.00
C THR A 54 -5.47 2.94 5.63
N ALA A 55 -5.37 2.90 6.96
CA ALA A 55 -4.76 1.76 7.65
C ALA A 55 -5.58 0.47 7.51
N ARG A 56 -6.93 0.58 7.45
CA ARG A 56 -7.77 -0.57 7.07
C ARG A 56 -7.43 -1.12 5.69
N GLY A 57 -7.31 -0.24 4.69
CA GLY A 57 -6.93 -0.65 3.34
C GLY A 57 -5.54 -1.28 3.30
N LEU A 58 -4.59 -0.74 4.05
CA LEU A 58 -3.24 -1.32 4.15
C LEU A 58 -3.26 -2.68 4.84
N GLY A 59 -4.03 -2.84 5.93
CA GLY A 59 -4.20 -4.12 6.61
C GLY A 59 -4.85 -5.18 5.73
N GLU A 60 -5.85 -4.81 4.93
CA GLU A 60 -6.45 -5.70 3.93
C GLU A 60 -5.42 -6.15 2.87
N LEU A 61 -4.54 -5.25 2.42
CA LEU A 61 -3.49 -5.58 1.44
C LEU A 61 -2.37 -6.44 2.03
N LEU A 62 -2.08 -6.29 3.32
CA LEU A 62 -1.09 -7.12 4.02
C LEU A 62 -1.58 -8.55 4.28
N HIS A 63 -2.90 -8.73 4.42
CA HIS A 63 -3.51 -10.04 4.70
C HIS A 63 -3.90 -10.79 3.42
N ASP A 64 -3.87 -10.12 2.28
CA ASP A 64 -4.14 -10.71 0.97
C ASP A 64 -2.85 -11.20 0.30
N GLU A 65 -2.87 -12.45 -0.15
CA GLU A 65 -1.75 -13.04 -0.88
C GLU A 65 -1.55 -12.29 -2.21
N GLY A 66 -0.52 -11.44 -2.27
CA GLY A 66 -0.23 -10.56 -3.40
C GLY A 66 -0.80 -9.15 -3.30
N GLY A 67 -1.47 -8.77 -2.20
CA GLY A 67 -2.02 -7.42 -2.03
C GLY A 67 -0.95 -6.31 -2.09
N MET A 68 0.25 -6.59 -1.55
CA MET A 68 1.39 -5.66 -1.65
C MET A 68 1.91 -5.51 -3.08
N GLU A 69 1.90 -6.59 -3.88
CA GLU A 69 2.29 -6.52 -5.29
C GLU A 69 1.26 -5.77 -6.13
N ARG A 70 -0.04 -5.91 -5.79
CA ARG A 70 -1.09 -5.06 -6.38
C ARG A 70 -0.90 -3.59 -6.04
N LEU A 71 -0.50 -3.27 -4.81
CA LEU A 71 -0.19 -1.89 -4.40
C LEU A 71 1.01 -1.33 -5.17
N ILE A 72 2.05 -2.13 -5.37
CA ILE A 72 3.21 -1.74 -6.19
C ILE A 72 2.79 -1.45 -7.63
N ALA A 73 2.03 -2.36 -8.27
CA ALA A 73 1.57 -2.16 -9.64
C ALA A 73 0.69 -0.92 -9.81
N GLU A 74 -0.20 -0.65 -8.85
CA GLU A 74 -1.01 0.57 -8.85
C GLU A 74 -0.17 1.83 -8.61
N LEU A 75 0.85 1.78 -7.76
CA LEU A 75 1.77 2.89 -7.53
C LEU A 75 2.52 3.24 -8.82
N ASP A 76 3.16 2.25 -9.43
CA ASP A 76 3.91 2.42 -10.69
C ASP A 76 2.98 2.98 -11.79
N GLY A 77 1.76 2.44 -11.93
CA GLY A 77 0.81 2.96 -12.93
C GLY A 77 0.30 4.38 -12.63
N VAL A 78 0.11 4.77 -11.36
CA VAL A 78 -0.30 6.16 -11.03
C VAL A 78 0.85 7.12 -11.30
N THR A 79 2.09 6.74 -10.98
CA THR A 79 3.30 7.51 -11.28
C THR A 79 3.40 7.84 -12.76
N GLU A 80 3.32 6.81 -13.62
CA GLU A 80 3.47 6.97 -15.07
C GLU A 80 2.44 7.97 -15.61
N ARG A 81 1.16 7.81 -15.22
CA ARG A 81 0.09 8.74 -15.60
C ARG A 81 0.29 10.16 -15.08
N HIS A 82 0.88 10.32 -13.89
CA HIS A 82 1.20 11.64 -13.35
C HIS A 82 2.32 12.31 -14.14
N ALA A 83 3.36 11.55 -14.49
CA ALA A 83 4.48 12.04 -15.31
C ALA A 83 4.04 12.44 -16.72
N GLU A 84 3.05 11.76 -17.30
CA GLU A 84 2.47 12.10 -18.61
C GLU A 84 1.57 13.35 -18.56
N SER A 85 1.12 13.77 -17.38
CA SER A 85 0.17 14.88 -17.19
C SER A 85 0.82 16.21 -16.78
N GLY A 86 2.12 16.23 -16.50
CA GLY A 86 2.90 17.39 -16.07
C GLY A 86 3.88 17.87 -17.13
#